data_AF-A0A328AP27-F1
#
_entry.id   AF-A0A328AP27-F1
#
_cell.length_a   1.000
_cell.length_b   1.000
_cell.length_c   1.000
_cell.angle_alpha   90.00
_cell.angle_beta   90.00
_cell.angle_gamma   90.00
#
_symmetry.space_group_name_H-M   'P 1'
#
loop_
_entity.id
_entity.type
_entity.pdbx_description
1 polymer ?
#
loop_
_entity_poly.entity_id
_entity_poly.type
_entity_poly.pdbx_seq_one_letter_code
_entity_poly.pdbx_strand_id
1 'polypeptide(L)'
;MKFAAIMLVAAGLAVAGSASAAASSAIKSDVDYLKASRCKGLAQGLGGIDTAALDAALKSERFSRADAIVDRAAEEMARAKRQAANANLKDQLSAEVAGACMAYLSPSKDMASR
;
A
#
# COMPACT_ATOMS: atom_id res chain seq x y z
N MET A 1 17.81 -35.03 -32.68
CA MET A 1 16.42 -35.17 -32.23
C MET A 1 16.10 -33.98 -31.33
N LYS A 2 15.15 -33.14 -31.76
CA LYS A 2 14.47 -32.12 -30.93
C LYS A 2 13.55 -32.82 -29.92
N PHE A 3 12.89 -32.03 -29.05
CA PHE A 3 11.94 -32.35 -27.97
C PHE A 3 12.59 -32.39 -26.57
N ALA A 4 12.61 -31.28 -25.81
CA ALA A 4 11.48 -30.64 -25.10
C ALA A 4 10.97 -31.48 -23.91
N ALA A 5 11.26 -31.01 -22.69
CA ALA A 5 10.43 -31.23 -21.52
C ALA A 5 10.59 -30.01 -20.60
N ILE A 6 9.72 -29.04 -20.84
CA ILE A 6 9.49 -27.86 -20.00
C ILE A 6 8.94 -28.38 -18.68
N MET A 7 9.71 -28.28 -17.58
CA MET A 7 9.17 -28.43 -16.24
C MET A 7 8.49 -27.12 -15.84
N LEU A 8 7.21 -27.02 -16.23
CA LEU A 8 6.22 -26.16 -15.61
C LEU A 8 6.06 -26.61 -14.15
N VAL A 9 6.75 -25.95 -13.22
CA VAL A 9 6.27 -25.86 -11.84
C VAL A 9 5.58 -24.52 -11.70
N ALA A 10 4.28 -24.57 -11.97
CA ALA A 10 3.34 -23.58 -11.47
C ALA A 10 3.34 -23.66 -9.94
N ALA A 11 4.12 -22.79 -9.30
CA ALA A 11 3.81 -22.29 -7.96
C ALA A 11 3.20 -20.89 -8.20
N GLY A 12 1.91 -20.77 -8.52
CA GLY A 12 0.83 -21.34 -7.73
C GLY A 12 0.66 -20.48 -6.48
N LEU A 13 0.12 -19.28 -6.70
CA LEU A 13 -0.47 -18.35 -5.74
C LEU A 13 -0.62 -18.89 -4.30
N ALA A 14 0.25 -18.45 -3.39
CA ALA A 14 -0.03 -18.60 -1.96
C ALA A 14 0.73 -17.58 -1.11
N VAL A 15 0.66 -16.27 -1.40
CA VAL A 15 1.01 -15.27 -0.38
C VAL A 15 0.19 -13.99 -0.46
N ALA A 16 -1.14 -14.11 -0.49
CA ALA A 16 -2.02 -12.95 -0.21
C ALA A 16 -1.88 -12.42 1.24
N GLY A 17 -1.20 -13.17 2.13
CA GLY A 17 -0.99 -12.78 3.53
C GLY A 17 0.28 -11.97 3.83
N SER A 18 1.33 -12.00 2.99
CA SER A 18 2.60 -11.35 3.31
C SER A 18 2.67 -9.88 2.91
N ALA A 19 1.93 -9.49 1.87
CA ALA A 19 1.88 -8.09 1.44
C ALA A 19 1.20 -7.20 2.51
N SER A 20 0.18 -7.72 3.19
CA SER A 20 -0.45 -7.01 4.31
C SER A 20 0.47 -6.97 5.55
N ALA A 21 1.26 -8.02 5.80
CA ALA A 21 2.19 -8.03 6.93
C ALA A 21 3.31 -7.00 6.78
N ALA A 22 3.80 -6.80 5.55
CA ALA A 22 4.75 -5.74 5.21
C ALA A 22 4.18 -4.34 5.48
N ALA A 23 2.98 -4.05 4.95
CA ALA A 23 2.31 -2.78 5.17
C ALA A 23 1.97 -2.54 6.66
N SER A 24 1.49 -3.56 7.37
CA SER A 24 1.24 -3.48 8.82
C SER A 24 2.54 -3.25 9.61
N SER A 25 3.66 -3.86 9.22
CA SER A 25 4.95 -3.64 9.88
C SER A 25 5.48 -2.21 9.72
N ALA A 26 5.05 -1.49 8.67
CA ALA A 26 5.36 -0.08 8.47
C ALA A 26 4.49 0.85 9.33
N ILE A 27 3.28 0.41 9.73
CA ILE A 27 2.34 1.19 10.54
C ILE A 27 2.61 0.93 12.02
N LYS A 28 3.63 1.58 12.58
CA LYS A 28 3.99 1.39 14.00
C LYS A 28 3.31 2.40 14.92
N SER A 29 3.04 3.60 14.41
CA SER A 29 2.48 4.72 15.18
C SER A 29 1.21 5.29 14.56
N ASP A 30 0.49 6.13 15.32
CA ASP A 30 -0.68 6.85 14.82
C ASP A 30 -0.31 7.77 13.65
N VAL A 31 0.90 8.33 13.68
CA VAL A 31 1.44 9.13 12.58
C VAL A 31 1.62 8.29 11.32
N ASP A 32 2.11 7.06 11.46
CA ASP A 32 2.25 6.14 10.33
C ASP A 32 0.88 5.70 9.80
N TYR A 33 -0.11 5.51 10.68
CA TYR A 33 -1.48 5.19 10.29
C TYR A 33 -2.13 6.32 9.47
N LEU A 34 -1.91 7.58 9.87
CA LEU A 34 -2.34 8.76 9.12
C LEU A 34 -1.64 8.86 7.77
N LYS A 35 -0.32 8.65 7.72
CA LYS A 35 0.47 8.66 6.47
C LYS A 35 0.02 7.54 5.52
N ALA A 36 -0.15 6.32 6.03
CA ALA A 36 -0.66 5.19 5.28
C ALA A 36 -2.06 5.48 4.69
N SER A 37 -2.93 6.13 5.46
CA SER A 37 -4.27 6.53 5.01
C SER A 37 -4.22 7.61 3.91
N ARG A 38 -3.32 8.59 4.05
CA ARG A 38 -3.03 9.58 3.00
C ARG A 38 -2.53 8.89 1.72
N CYS A 39 -1.57 7.98 1.84
CA CYS A 39 -1.00 7.23 0.73
C CYS A 39 -2.05 6.39 -0.01
N LYS A 40 -2.96 5.74 0.73
CA LYS A 40 -4.13 5.06 0.13
C LYS A 40 -4.99 6.05 -0.66
N GLY A 41 -5.28 7.21 -0.09
CA GLY A 41 -6.07 8.25 -0.76
C GLY A 41 -5.43 8.76 -2.06
N LEU A 42 -4.12 9.03 -2.04
CA LEU A 42 -3.36 9.42 -3.24
C LEU A 42 -3.37 8.33 -4.29
N ALA A 43 -3.04 7.09 -3.92
CA ALA A 43 -3.01 5.95 -4.84
C ALA A 43 -4.37 5.70 -5.50
N GLN A 44 -5.46 5.78 -4.74
CA GLN A 44 -6.82 5.66 -5.28
C GLN A 44 -7.21 6.83 -6.19
N GLY A 45 -6.75 8.04 -5.91
CA GLY A 45 -7.08 9.22 -6.70
C GLY A 45 -6.26 9.34 -7.99
N LEU A 46 -5.00 8.91 -7.99
CA LEU A 46 -4.14 8.88 -9.17
C LEU A 46 -4.48 7.71 -10.10
N GLY A 47 -4.97 6.60 -9.54
CA GLY A 47 -5.32 5.39 -10.29
C GLY A 47 -4.09 4.56 -10.70
N GLY A 48 -4.32 3.31 -11.11
CA GLY A 48 -3.26 2.41 -11.59
C GLY A 48 -2.32 1.85 -10.51
N ILE A 49 -2.58 2.13 -9.23
CA ILE A 49 -1.78 1.65 -8.10
C ILE A 49 -2.64 0.69 -7.28
N ASP A 50 -2.14 -0.53 -7.05
CA ASP A 50 -2.81 -1.50 -6.18
C ASP A 50 -2.69 -1.06 -4.71
N THR A 51 -3.83 -1.07 -4.01
CA THR A 51 -3.93 -0.69 -2.60
C THR A 51 -4.49 -1.80 -1.73
N ALA A 52 -4.72 -3.01 -2.27
CA ALA A 52 -5.38 -4.09 -1.54
C ALA A 52 -4.64 -4.49 -0.26
N ALA A 53 -3.31 -4.62 -0.33
CA ALA A 53 -2.47 -4.93 0.84
C ALA A 53 -2.50 -3.81 1.90
N LEU A 54 -2.49 -2.55 1.46
CA LEU A 54 -2.57 -1.40 2.34
C LEU A 54 -3.96 -1.26 2.98
N ASP A 55 -5.03 -1.58 2.25
CA ASP A 55 -6.39 -1.61 2.78
C ASP A 55 -6.55 -2.65 3.88
N ALA A 56 -6.02 -3.86 3.66
CA ALA A 56 -6.01 -4.92 4.65
C ALA A 56 -5.21 -4.51 5.91
N ALA A 57 -4.03 -3.91 5.73
CA ALA A 57 -3.19 -3.44 6.84
C ALA A 57 -3.88 -2.35 7.66
N LEU A 58 -4.44 -1.32 7.01
CA LEU A 58 -5.20 -0.27 7.68
C LEU A 58 -6.41 -0.82 8.43
N LYS A 59 -7.11 -1.81 7.86
CA LYS A 59 -8.25 -2.46 8.51
C LYS A 59 -7.83 -3.25 9.75
N SER A 60 -6.68 -3.93 9.70
CA SER A 60 -6.12 -4.65 10.85
C SER A 60 -5.71 -3.68 11.97
N GLU A 61 -4.99 -2.61 11.60
CA GLU A 61 -4.50 -1.61 12.56
C GLU A 61 -5.62 -0.76 13.17
N ARG A 62 -6.77 -0.60 12.47
CA ARG A 62 -7.90 0.19 12.98
C ARG A 62 -8.33 -0.21 14.40
N PHE A 63 -8.33 -1.50 14.71
CA PHE A 63 -8.88 -2.01 15.98
C PHE A 63 -8.02 -1.69 17.20
N SER A 64 -6.74 -1.36 17.01
CA SER A 64 -5.79 -1.02 18.08
C SER A 64 -5.64 0.49 18.30
N ARG A 65 -6.38 1.33 17.55
CA ARG A 65 -6.22 2.79 17.50
C ARG A 65 -7.43 3.49 18.13
N ALA A 66 -7.20 4.69 18.66
CA ALA A 66 -8.27 5.54 19.17
C ALA A 66 -9.18 6.04 18.02
N ASP A 67 -10.48 6.19 18.28
CA ASP A 67 -11.47 6.61 17.28
C ASP A 67 -11.10 7.96 16.64
N ALA A 68 -10.59 8.93 17.43
CA ALA A 68 -10.15 10.23 16.91
C ALA A 68 -9.03 10.13 15.87
N ILE A 69 -8.17 9.09 15.96
CA ILE A 69 -7.13 8.82 14.96
C ILE A 69 -7.73 8.20 13.70
N VAL A 70 -8.70 7.30 13.86
CA VAL A 70 -9.42 6.66 12.75
C VAL A 70 -10.22 7.68 11.95
N ASP A 71 -10.92 8.60 12.62
CA ASP A 71 -11.68 9.66 11.96
C ASP A 71 -10.75 10.62 11.20
N ARG A 72 -9.67 11.06 11.85
CA ARG A 72 -8.66 11.91 11.19
C ARG A 72 -8.03 11.20 9.99
N ALA A 73 -7.77 9.89 10.08
CA ALA A 73 -7.24 9.10 8.98
C ALA A 73 -8.22 9.06 7.78
N ALA A 74 -9.52 8.94 8.04
CA ALA A 74 -10.54 8.99 7.01
C ALA A 74 -10.60 10.37 6.33
N GLU A 75 -10.49 11.46 7.11
CA GLU A 75 -10.39 12.81 6.57
C GLU A 75 -9.15 12.99 5.71
N GLU A 76 -7.98 12.54 6.17
CA GLU A 76 -6.72 12.63 5.41
C GLU A 76 -6.77 11.83 4.11
N MET A 77 -7.35 10.63 4.12
CA MET A 77 -7.56 9.84 2.92
C MET A 77 -8.46 10.57 1.92
N ALA A 78 -9.56 11.16 2.38
CA ALA A 78 -10.47 11.92 1.53
C ALA A 78 -9.81 13.18 0.95
N ARG A 79 -9.04 13.91 1.77
CA ARG A 79 -8.27 15.09 1.34
C ARG A 79 -7.23 14.71 0.30
N ALA A 80 -6.49 13.63 0.51
CA ALA A 80 -5.49 13.11 -0.41
C ALA A 80 -6.10 12.71 -1.75
N LYS A 81 -7.22 12.00 -1.73
CA LYS A 81 -7.94 11.60 -2.94
C LYS A 81 -8.39 12.81 -3.77
N ARG A 82 -8.86 13.88 -3.12
CA ARG A 82 -9.21 15.15 -3.80
C ARG A 82 -7.98 15.85 -4.37
N GLN A 83 -6.85 15.86 -3.65
CA GLN A 83 -5.60 16.42 -4.14
C GLN A 83 -5.11 15.70 -5.40
N ALA A 84 -5.18 14.37 -5.42
CA ALA A 84 -4.79 13.57 -6.59
C ALA A 84 -5.66 13.83 -7.84
N ALA A 85 -6.89 14.30 -7.66
CA ALA A 85 -7.75 14.73 -8.78
C ALA A 85 -7.31 16.08 -9.40
N ASN A 86 -6.48 16.87 -8.69
CA ASN A 86 -5.99 18.15 -9.18
C ASN A 86 -4.84 17.93 -10.19
N ALA A 87 -5.10 18.26 -11.46
CA ALA A 87 -4.14 18.06 -12.55
C ALA A 87 -2.80 18.78 -12.32
N ASN A 88 -2.80 19.95 -11.68
CA ASN A 88 -1.59 20.74 -11.44
C ASN A 88 -0.65 20.12 -10.40
N LEU A 89 -1.14 19.17 -9.61
CA LEU A 89 -0.37 18.51 -8.55
C LEU A 89 -0.01 17.06 -8.90
N LYS A 90 -0.45 16.56 -10.06
CA LYS A 90 -0.30 15.14 -10.40
C LYS A 90 1.15 14.66 -10.38
N ASP A 91 2.09 15.40 -10.96
CA ASP A 91 3.49 14.98 -11.00
C ASP A 91 4.12 14.95 -9.60
N GLN A 92 3.83 15.97 -8.78
CA GLN A 92 4.31 16.06 -7.40
C GLN A 92 3.74 14.95 -6.52
N LEU A 93 2.43 14.70 -6.63
CA LEU A 93 1.75 13.67 -5.85
C LEU A 93 2.13 12.26 -6.32
N SER A 94 2.40 12.08 -7.62
CA SER A 94 2.94 10.82 -8.15
C SER A 94 4.35 10.55 -7.61
N ALA A 95 5.18 11.59 -7.48
CA ALA A 95 6.48 11.48 -6.83
C ALA A 95 6.36 11.17 -5.33
N GLU A 96 5.38 11.76 -4.63
CA GLU A 96 5.08 11.42 -3.22
C GLU A 96 4.71 9.94 -3.07
N VAL A 97 3.87 9.42 -3.99
CA VAL A 97 3.50 8.01 -3.99
C VAL A 97 4.70 7.11 -4.28
N ALA A 98 5.49 7.45 -5.30
CA ALA A 98 6.69 6.69 -5.70
C ALA A 98 7.84 6.77 -4.69
N GLY A 99 7.81 7.73 -3.76
CA GLY A 99 8.79 7.86 -2.68
C GLY A 99 8.23 7.42 -1.34
N ALA A 100 7.60 8.35 -0.62
CA ALA A 100 7.17 8.17 0.76
C ALA A 100 6.13 7.05 0.93
N CYS A 101 5.24 6.86 -0.05
CA CYS A 101 4.21 5.84 0.06
C CYS A 101 4.66 4.42 -0.29
N MET A 102 5.84 4.26 -0.89
CA MET A 102 6.36 2.92 -1.21
C MET A 102 6.60 2.05 0.02
N ALA A 103 6.85 2.67 1.17
CA ALA A 103 6.94 1.97 2.46
C ALA A 103 5.63 1.24 2.85
N TYR A 104 4.48 1.70 2.34
CA TYR A 104 3.16 1.14 2.63
C TYR A 104 2.56 0.38 1.44
N LEU A 105 2.99 0.69 0.21
CA LEU A 105 2.45 0.15 -1.03
C LEU A 105 3.30 -0.98 -1.63
N SER A 106 4.59 -1.11 -1.24
CA SER A 106 5.43 -2.19 -1.77
C SER A 106 5.18 -3.50 -1.04
N PRO A 107 4.96 -4.62 -1.75
CA PRO A 107 5.20 -5.93 -1.17
C PRO A 107 6.71 -6.04 -0.91
N SER A 108 7.10 -6.26 0.35
CA SER A 108 8.52 -6.33 0.77
C SER A 108 9.39 -7.10 -0.23
N LYS A 109 10.34 -6.39 -0.85
CA LYS A 109 11.39 -6.96 -1.70
C LYS A 109 12.64 -7.33 -0.89
N ASP A 110 12.51 -7.38 0.43
CA ASP A 110 13.56 -7.72 1.38
C ASP A 110 13.18 -9.02 2.09
N MET A 111 13.42 -10.16 1.42
CA MET A 111 13.87 -11.44 1.99
C MET A 111 14.19 -12.39 0.83
N ALA A 112 15.10 -11.96 -0.05
CA ALA A 112 15.71 -12.80 -1.07
C ALA A 112 17.24 -12.74 -0.92
N SER A 113 17.75 -12.99 0.29
CA SER A 113 19.11 -13.48 0.59
C SER A 113 19.37 -13.37 2.09
N ARG A 114 19.08 -14.42 2.86
CA ARG A 114 19.88 -14.94 3.99
C ARG A 114 19.45 -16.36 4.32
#